data_AF-A0A7X6WJY2-F1
#
_entry.id   AF-A0A7X6WJY2-F1
#
_cell.length_a   1.000
_cell.length_b   1.000
_cell.length_c   1.000
_cell.angle_alpha   90.00
_cell.angle_beta   90.00
_cell.angle_gamma   90.00
#
_symmetry.space_group_name_H-M   'P 1'
#
loop_
_entity.id
_entity.type
_entity.pdbx_description
1 polymer ?
#
loop_
_entity_poly.entity_id
_entity_poly.type
_entity_poly.pdbx_seq_one_letter_code
_entity_poly.pdbx_strand_id
1 'polypeptide(L)'
;MTEDLTKRLLHQLKSENARMNYWVNALGCIGDDLGEPHSILAMASEIAANQLINRLEANRGELRKPLDIMRWYRDLLEKEGLLEESNVSFSRLPAGRIRMVVGPDCPYAITCQLRAKKRAICIRVLTFVGVIRECLGQEFDYTLIETDPAVKCVCELFPTSKPRAQLFTKSQVLRLLRIFTEQMERLQEGSVEKTGRRFAQGLTGDLRDCLDQFAAGGLGKIELEKLDEETQEVYFKGNELLQGTEASSLQAMDEFTRGFLAGLVSRLCQAEVNCEEIECVAKGDSVCRFVVSPAHLNNPIDFKQLKTVSIRIGYVPSMDHLTLPVAQELLFCQNPRLKVELTPYGYWRELNQAVVEGEVDAGFMMLPAVLKYRQQGVLLKLVCFGHRNGGCLVVEPNFTDRQVLLRENQSPLLIAIPTKLGTEGLLLHKWMKKSGLTYRTVSVPSPNMILNLENEEIDGFFCSEPFASKVERAGVGRVLVSSREIWPEHLCCAMVVNQVFYNRHPDIVRELSNELITAGNIIENDRLWAASIAAKYFNISEDIARNCLLEDKQRITYTNLKPNLSELNKVQEALLEMGQLGEKIALNDLLIK
;
A
#
# COMPACT_ATOMS: atom_id res chain seq x y z
N MET A 1 9.79 21.02 39.64
CA MET A 1 8.87 19.89 39.40
C MET A 1 9.62 18.86 38.57
N THR A 2 9.78 17.65 39.10
CA THR A 2 10.67 16.60 38.58
C THR A 2 10.16 16.00 37.26
N GLU A 3 11.10 15.59 36.41
CA GLU A 3 10.91 14.92 35.09
C GLU A 3 9.87 13.78 35.12
N ASP A 4 9.72 13.13 36.28
CA ASP A 4 8.80 12.02 36.52
C ASP A 4 7.33 12.46 36.66
N LEU A 5 7.08 13.66 37.20
CA LEU A 5 5.73 14.25 37.25
C LEU A 5 5.28 14.66 35.84
N THR A 6 6.22 15.19 35.04
CA THR A 6 6.00 15.57 33.64
C THR A 6 5.69 14.34 32.77
N LYS A 7 6.40 13.22 32.95
CA LYS A 7 6.12 11.96 32.23
C LYS A 7 4.78 11.33 32.61
N ARG A 8 4.38 11.37 33.88
CA ARG A 8 3.04 10.91 34.32
C ARG A 8 1.93 11.79 33.76
N LEU A 9 2.11 13.12 33.77
CA LEU A 9 1.20 14.08 33.14
C LEU A 9 1.10 13.89 31.61
N LEU A 10 2.22 13.59 30.93
CA LEU A 10 2.30 13.30 29.49
C LEU A 10 1.54 12.00 29.12
N HIS A 11 1.65 10.95 29.92
CA HIS A 11 0.93 9.70 29.70
C HIS A 11 -0.58 9.88 29.90
N GLN A 12 -0.98 10.65 30.93
CA GLN A 12 -2.37 10.99 31.19
C GLN A 12 -2.99 11.83 30.05
N LEU A 13 -2.28 12.85 29.56
CA LEU A 13 -2.72 13.71 28.45
C LEU A 13 -2.92 12.93 27.13
N LYS A 14 -2.04 11.98 26.82
CA LYS A 14 -2.19 11.10 25.64
C LYS A 14 -3.40 10.17 25.78
N SER A 15 -3.63 9.62 26.97
CA SER A 15 -4.79 8.76 27.25
C SER A 15 -6.13 9.52 27.21
N GLU A 16 -6.15 10.78 27.64
CA GLU A 16 -7.36 11.62 27.68
C GLU A 16 -7.71 12.18 26.29
N ASN A 17 -6.72 12.54 25.46
CA ASN A 17 -6.97 12.94 24.08
C ASN A 17 -7.46 11.78 23.21
N ALA A 18 -6.91 10.58 23.40
CA ALA A 18 -7.42 9.37 22.76
C ALA A 18 -8.89 9.10 23.17
N ARG A 19 -9.21 9.25 24.47
CA ARG A 19 -10.59 9.16 24.99
C ARG A 19 -11.51 10.26 24.43
N MET A 20 -11.01 11.46 24.13
CA MET A 20 -11.83 12.55 23.55
C MET A 20 -12.11 12.35 22.06
N ASN A 21 -11.11 11.95 21.27
CA ASN A 21 -11.32 11.58 19.87
C ASN A 21 -12.28 10.38 19.75
N TYR A 22 -12.21 9.46 20.71
CA TYR A 22 -13.16 8.37 20.91
C TYR A 22 -14.60 8.86 21.13
N TRP A 23 -14.85 9.72 22.13
CA TRP A 23 -16.20 10.22 22.41
C TRP A 23 -16.80 10.96 21.22
N VAL A 24 -15.99 11.73 20.50
CA VAL A 24 -16.43 12.46 19.31
C VAL A 24 -16.87 11.51 18.19
N ASN A 25 -16.07 10.49 17.89
CA ASN A 25 -16.35 9.57 16.79
C ASN A 25 -17.57 8.70 17.12
N ALA A 26 -17.65 8.19 18.36
CA ALA A 26 -18.79 7.43 18.86
C ALA A 26 -20.08 8.26 18.87
N LEU A 27 -20.03 9.50 19.38
CA LEU A 27 -21.18 10.41 19.42
C LEU A 27 -21.60 10.92 18.04
N GLY A 28 -20.67 10.98 17.08
CA GLY A 28 -20.96 11.29 15.69
C GLY A 28 -21.77 10.20 14.99
N CYS A 29 -21.44 8.93 15.22
CA CYS A 29 -22.20 7.80 14.69
C CYS A 29 -23.56 7.64 15.38
N ILE A 30 -23.65 7.87 16.69
CA ILE A 30 -24.90 7.78 17.46
C ILE A 30 -25.85 8.96 17.16
N GLY A 31 -25.32 10.15 16.91
CA GLY A 31 -26.12 11.34 16.57
C GLY A 31 -26.85 11.24 15.22
N ASP A 32 -26.32 10.46 14.27
CA ASP A 32 -26.96 10.21 12.98
C ASP A 32 -28.19 9.29 13.13
N ASP A 33 -28.18 8.34 14.09
CA ASP A 33 -29.34 7.48 14.42
C ASP A 33 -30.45 8.23 15.19
N LEU A 34 -30.10 9.30 15.91
CA LEU A 34 -31.02 10.09 16.74
C LEU A 34 -31.53 11.38 16.05
N GLY A 35 -31.01 11.73 14.87
CA GLY A 35 -31.43 12.90 14.11
C GLY A 35 -30.94 14.26 14.65
N GLU A 36 -30.04 14.29 15.64
CA GLU A 36 -29.49 15.52 16.24
C GLU A 36 -27.93 15.56 16.30
N PRO A 37 -27.22 15.38 15.17
CA PRO A 37 -25.76 15.31 15.15
C PRO A 37 -25.05 16.63 15.54
N HIS A 38 -25.73 17.77 15.41
CA HIS A 38 -25.16 19.11 15.60
C HIS A 38 -24.90 19.46 17.08
N SER A 39 -25.79 19.04 17.98
CA SER A 39 -25.79 19.38 19.41
C SER A 39 -24.68 18.64 20.16
N ILE A 40 -24.48 17.38 19.80
CA ILE A 40 -23.66 16.41 20.53
C ILE A 40 -22.16 16.58 20.22
N LEU A 41 -21.82 16.83 18.95
CA LEU A 41 -20.42 17.10 18.53
C LEU A 41 -19.89 18.44 19.07
N ALA A 42 -20.75 19.46 19.19
CA ALA A 42 -20.42 20.73 19.81
C ALA A 42 -20.13 20.56 21.32
N MET A 43 -20.91 19.72 21.99
CA MET A 43 -20.78 19.42 23.42
C MET A 43 -19.48 18.68 23.76
N ALA A 44 -19.08 17.69 22.96
CA ALA A 44 -17.81 16.97 23.13
C ALA A 44 -16.58 17.89 22.92
N SER A 45 -16.65 18.77 21.92
CA SER A 45 -15.58 19.75 21.63
C SER A 45 -15.42 20.80 22.74
N GLU A 46 -16.53 21.19 23.37
CA GLU A 46 -16.57 22.15 24.48
C GLU A 46 -16.00 21.57 25.79
N ILE A 47 -16.22 20.29 26.05
CA ILE A 47 -15.61 19.56 27.17
C ILE A 47 -14.08 19.48 26.99
N ALA A 48 -13.62 19.21 25.77
CA ALA A 48 -12.20 19.14 25.44
C ALA A 48 -11.48 20.48 25.63
N ALA A 49 -12.09 21.58 25.15
CA ALA A 49 -11.58 22.92 25.35
C ALA A 49 -11.51 23.28 26.85
N ASN A 50 -12.58 23.01 27.61
CA ASN A 50 -12.66 23.37 29.03
C ASN A 50 -11.65 22.61 29.91
N GLN A 51 -11.32 21.35 29.59
CA GLN A 51 -10.33 20.59 30.35
C GLN A 51 -8.89 21.02 30.08
N LEU A 52 -8.57 21.44 28.85
CA LEU A 52 -7.27 22.02 28.52
C LEU A 52 -7.11 23.44 29.09
N ILE A 53 -8.18 24.22 29.13
CA ILE A 53 -8.15 25.64 29.53
C ILE A 53 -8.05 25.85 31.04
N ASN A 54 -8.56 24.92 31.86
CA ASN A 54 -8.34 24.96 33.32
C ASN A 54 -6.86 24.88 33.74
N ARG A 55 -5.95 24.50 32.82
CA ARG A 55 -4.50 24.48 33.05
C ARG A 55 -3.79 25.74 32.49
N LEU A 56 -4.54 26.70 31.91
CA LEU A 56 -4.04 27.92 31.23
C LEU A 56 -4.10 29.20 32.06
N GLU A 57 -4.51 29.13 33.33
CA GLU A 57 -4.54 30.32 34.19
C GLU A 57 -3.17 31.03 34.32
N ALA A 58 -2.07 30.34 33.99
CA ALA A 58 -0.72 30.90 34.04
C ALA A 58 -0.42 31.99 32.98
N ASN A 59 -1.10 32.02 31.83
CA ASN A 59 -0.75 32.91 30.70
C ASN A 59 -1.93 33.79 30.19
N ARG A 60 -3.03 33.86 30.94
CA ARG A 60 -4.27 34.55 30.52
C ARG A 60 -4.10 36.06 30.24
N GLY A 61 -3.02 36.69 30.70
CA GLY A 61 -2.78 38.13 30.56
C GLY A 61 -2.35 38.61 29.16
N GLU A 62 -1.72 37.75 28.36
CA GLU A 62 -1.04 38.13 27.11
C GLU A 62 -1.85 37.83 25.83
N LEU A 63 -2.81 36.90 25.89
CA LEU A 63 -3.59 36.44 24.74
C LEU A 63 -4.93 37.21 24.62
N ARG A 64 -4.90 38.37 23.93
CA ARG A 64 -6.08 39.25 23.78
C ARG A 64 -6.72 39.27 22.39
N LYS A 65 -6.12 38.59 21.40
CA LYS A 65 -6.62 38.58 20.02
C LYS A 65 -6.96 37.15 19.59
N PRO A 66 -8.10 36.92 18.90
CA PRO A 66 -8.52 35.59 18.45
C PRO A 66 -7.45 34.83 17.64
N LEU A 67 -6.73 35.53 16.75
CA LEU A 67 -5.67 34.93 15.94
C LEU A 67 -4.47 34.46 16.78
N ASP A 68 -4.11 35.22 17.80
CA ASP A 68 -2.98 34.90 18.69
C ASP A 68 -3.34 33.69 19.56
N ILE A 69 -4.60 33.59 20.00
CA ILE A 69 -5.12 32.41 20.72
C ILE A 69 -5.09 31.15 19.85
N MET A 70 -5.51 31.26 18.58
CA MET A 70 -5.48 30.11 17.66
C MET A 70 -4.05 29.65 17.37
N ARG A 71 -3.12 30.58 17.14
CA ARG A 71 -1.70 30.27 16.94
C ARG A 71 -1.10 29.62 18.18
N TRP A 72 -1.32 30.22 19.35
CA TRP A 72 -0.90 29.66 20.62
C TRP A 72 -1.44 28.24 20.84
N TYR A 73 -2.72 28.00 20.56
CA TYR A 73 -3.33 26.68 20.71
C TYR A 73 -2.75 25.66 19.72
N ARG A 74 -2.50 26.06 18.47
CA ARG A 74 -1.81 25.22 17.48
C ARG A 74 -0.39 24.89 17.94
N ASP A 75 0.39 25.88 18.38
CA ASP A 75 1.77 25.69 18.83
C ASP A 75 1.82 24.77 20.05
N LEU A 76 0.80 24.82 20.91
CA LEU A 76 0.60 23.86 21.99
C LEU A 76 0.37 22.45 21.42
N LEU A 77 -0.55 22.28 20.47
CA LEU A 77 -0.81 20.98 19.85
C LEU A 77 0.44 20.41 19.14
N GLU A 78 1.21 21.25 18.46
CA GLU A 78 2.47 20.86 17.80
C GLU A 78 3.53 20.45 18.82
N LYS A 79 3.72 21.25 19.87
CA LYS A 79 4.64 20.94 20.97
C LYS A 79 4.30 19.63 21.67
N GLU A 80 3.02 19.31 21.81
CA GLU A 80 2.53 18.06 22.41
C GLU A 80 2.51 16.88 21.42
N GLY A 81 2.97 17.08 20.17
CA GLY A 81 3.01 16.05 19.13
C GLY A 81 1.62 15.60 18.64
N LEU A 82 0.60 16.41 18.87
CA LEU A 82 -0.80 16.17 18.49
C LEU A 82 -1.14 16.78 17.13
N LEU A 83 -0.22 17.56 16.57
CA LEU A 83 -0.32 18.17 15.26
C LEU A 83 1.08 18.23 14.63
N GLU A 84 1.18 17.86 13.36
CA GLU A 84 2.44 18.01 12.61
C GLU A 84 2.67 19.48 12.23
N GLU A 85 3.94 19.89 12.26
CA GLU A 85 4.39 21.22 11.85
C GLU A 85 3.94 21.47 10.42
N SER A 86 3.26 22.60 10.18
CA SER A 86 2.61 23.02 8.91
C SER A 86 1.19 22.50 8.62
N ASN A 87 0.65 21.56 9.40
CA ASN A 87 -0.68 20.98 9.12
C ASN A 87 -1.82 21.99 9.33
N VAL A 88 -1.65 23.02 10.17
CA VAL A 88 -2.66 24.09 10.33
C VAL A 88 -2.03 25.48 10.27
N SER A 89 -2.59 26.34 9.43
CA SER A 89 -2.17 27.74 9.32
C SER A 89 -3.35 28.71 9.45
N PHE A 90 -3.05 29.90 9.99
CA PHE A 90 -4.04 30.95 10.20
C PHE A 90 -3.59 32.26 9.56
N SER A 91 -4.48 32.89 8.80
CA SER A 91 -4.29 34.23 8.27
C SER A 91 -5.46 35.15 8.64
N ARG A 92 -5.15 36.44 8.83
CA ARG A 92 -6.13 37.45 9.20
C ARG A 92 -6.90 37.90 7.97
N LEU A 93 -8.22 38.02 8.10
CA LEU A 93 -9.11 38.61 7.10
C LEU A 93 -9.74 39.92 7.63
N PRO A 94 -10.31 40.77 6.75
CA PRO A 94 -11.03 41.97 7.14
C PRO A 94 -12.20 41.70 8.09
N ALA A 95 -12.57 42.69 8.89
CA ALA A 95 -13.69 42.63 9.86
C ALA A 95 -13.55 41.57 10.95
N GLY A 96 -12.31 41.29 11.40
CA GLY A 96 -12.06 40.36 12.52
C GLY A 96 -12.21 38.88 12.14
N ARG A 97 -12.30 38.58 10.85
CA ARG A 97 -12.38 37.21 10.32
C ARG A 97 -11.00 36.54 10.33
N ILE A 98 -10.99 35.22 10.43
CA ILE A 98 -9.78 34.39 10.40
C ILE A 98 -9.95 33.32 9.34
N ARG A 99 -9.00 33.23 8.43
CA ARG A 99 -8.89 32.08 7.53
C ARG A 99 -8.01 31.03 8.19
N MET A 100 -8.55 29.83 8.30
CA MET A 100 -7.84 28.65 8.76
C MET A 100 -7.70 27.68 7.59
N VAL A 101 -6.47 27.23 7.35
CA VAL A 101 -6.14 26.23 6.32
C VAL A 101 -5.58 25.01 7.00
N VAL A 102 -6.13 23.85 6.69
CA VAL A 102 -5.67 22.54 7.15
C VAL A 102 -5.06 21.78 5.97
N GLY A 103 -3.88 21.19 6.17
CA GLY A 103 -3.14 20.43 5.17
C GLY A 103 -3.79 19.09 4.80
N PRO A 104 -3.20 18.35 3.83
CA PRO A 104 -3.72 17.08 3.34
C PRO A 104 -3.65 15.95 4.38
N ASP A 105 -2.68 16.01 5.29
CA ASP A 105 -2.46 15.03 6.37
C ASP A 105 -3.41 15.25 7.57
N CYS A 106 -4.67 15.58 7.28
CA CYS A 106 -5.69 15.71 8.30
C CYS A 106 -6.20 14.31 8.70
N PRO A 107 -6.11 13.89 9.98
CA PRO A 107 -6.58 12.58 10.44
C PRO A 107 -8.11 12.42 10.28
N TYR A 108 -8.84 13.52 10.05
CA TYR A 108 -10.29 13.52 9.82
C TYR A 108 -10.66 13.58 8.33
N ALA A 109 -9.70 13.49 7.41
CA ALA A 109 -9.94 13.61 5.97
C ALA A 109 -10.94 12.57 5.46
N ILE A 110 -10.85 11.33 5.94
CA ILE A 110 -11.76 10.22 5.59
C ILE A 110 -13.18 10.50 6.09
N THR A 111 -13.34 10.94 7.34
CA THR A 111 -14.65 11.30 7.93
C THR A 111 -15.33 12.46 7.18
N CYS A 112 -14.54 13.42 6.69
CA CYS A 112 -15.03 14.51 5.86
C CYS A 112 -15.54 14.05 4.48
N GLN A 113 -14.94 13.02 3.88
CA GLN A 113 -15.38 12.47 2.58
C GLN A 113 -16.75 11.78 2.66
N LEU A 114 -17.06 11.16 3.81
CA LEU A 114 -18.33 10.46 4.03
C LEU A 114 -19.53 11.40 4.22
N ARG A 115 -19.30 12.67 4.60
CA ARG A 115 -20.37 13.66 4.85
C ARG A 115 -20.58 14.56 3.64
N ALA A 116 -21.73 14.41 2.96
CA ALA A 116 -22.05 15.12 1.71
C ALA A 116 -21.86 16.66 1.78
N LYS A 117 -21.24 17.21 0.72
CA LYS A 117 -20.61 18.54 0.52
C LYS A 117 -21.34 19.84 0.95
N LYS A 118 -22.48 19.84 1.66
CA LYS A 118 -23.22 21.09 1.95
C LYS A 118 -23.32 21.51 3.43
N ARG A 119 -22.97 20.65 4.41
CA ARG A 119 -22.95 21.00 5.85
C ARG A 119 -21.94 20.17 6.65
N ALA A 120 -20.73 20.00 6.14
CA ALA A 120 -19.69 19.24 6.86
C ALA A 120 -19.28 19.98 8.14
N ILE A 121 -19.58 19.38 9.30
CA ILE A 121 -19.15 19.86 10.60
C ILE A 121 -17.71 19.39 10.83
N CYS A 122 -16.75 20.31 10.87
CA CYS A 122 -15.35 19.98 11.15
C CYS A 122 -15.07 20.11 12.65
N ILE A 123 -14.74 18.99 13.31
CA ILE A 123 -14.42 19.02 14.75
C ILE A 123 -13.21 19.89 15.07
N ARG A 124 -12.19 19.86 14.19
CA ARG A 124 -10.98 20.65 14.37
C ARG A 124 -11.34 22.14 14.42
N VAL A 125 -12.20 22.60 13.53
CA VAL A 125 -12.67 24.01 13.50
C VAL A 125 -13.50 24.34 14.75
N LEU A 126 -14.39 23.45 15.18
CA LEU A 126 -15.17 23.64 16.41
C LEU A 126 -14.30 23.77 17.66
N THR A 127 -13.20 23.03 17.73
CA THR A 127 -12.27 23.09 18.86
C THR A 127 -11.59 24.46 18.93
N PHE A 128 -11.09 24.98 17.79
CA PHE A 128 -10.49 26.32 17.75
C PHE A 128 -11.50 27.44 18.09
N VAL A 129 -12.74 27.31 17.62
CA VAL A 129 -13.83 28.24 17.98
C VAL A 129 -14.12 28.20 19.49
N GLY A 130 -14.17 27.00 20.08
CA GLY A 130 -14.38 26.82 21.52
C GLY A 130 -13.30 27.46 22.36
N VAL A 131 -12.02 27.33 21.96
CA VAL A 131 -10.89 27.96 22.67
C VAL A 131 -10.96 29.49 22.61
N ILE A 132 -11.30 30.08 21.45
CA ILE A 132 -11.47 31.54 21.35
C ILE A 132 -12.58 32.02 22.29
N ARG A 133 -13.72 31.33 22.29
CA ARG A 133 -14.88 31.67 23.13
C ARG A 133 -14.52 31.64 24.60
N GLU A 134 -13.82 30.61 25.06
CA GLU A 134 -13.49 30.48 26.48
C GLU A 134 -12.37 31.46 26.92
N CYS A 135 -11.43 31.79 26.02
CA CYS A 135 -10.39 32.76 26.31
C CYS A 135 -10.89 34.22 26.30
N LEU A 136 -11.82 34.58 25.41
CA LEU A 136 -12.25 35.97 25.18
C LEU A 136 -13.71 36.26 25.56
N GLY A 137 -14.51 35.25 25.87
CA GLY A 137 -15.97 35.37 25.99
C GLY A 137 -16.65 35.76 24.67
N GLN A 138 -15.97 35.64 23.53
CA GLN A 138 -16.43 36.08 22.23
C GLN A 138 -16.88 34.90 21.37
N GLU A 139 -18.13 34.92 20.90
CA GLU A 139 -18.66 33.90 20.01
C GLU A 139 -18.10 34.02 18.59
N PHE A 140 -17.73 32.88 18.01
CA PHE A 140 -17.30 32.75 16.62
C PHE A 140 -18.15 31.68 15.92
N ASP A 141 -18.47 31.91 14.65
CA ASP A 141 -19.02 30.88 13.76
C ASP A 141 -18.06 30.67 12.59
N TYR A 142 -18.32 29.66 11.76
CA TYR A 142 -17.45 29.36 10.62
C TYR A 142 -18.22 28.93 9.38
N THR A 143 -17.61 29.20 8.23
CA THR A 143 -18.06 28.71 6.92
C THR A 143 -16.92 27.95 6.27
N LEU A 144 -17.23 26.76 5.75
CA LEU A 144 -16.30 25.99 4.94
C LEU A 144 -16.27 26.58 3.52
N ILE A 145 -15.09 26.96 3.05
CA ILE A 145 -14.89 27.61 1.74
C ILE A 145 -14.49 26.58 0.69
N GLU A 146 -13.54 25.70 1.03
CA GLU A 146 -12.98 24.71 0.11
C GLU A 146 -12.63 23.44 0.89
N THR A 147 -12.92 22.28 0.30
CA THR A 147 -12.53 20.98 0.84
C THR A 147 -11.97 20.14 -0.30
N ASP A 148 -10.65 20.03 -0.34
CA ASP A 148 -9.93 19.08 -1.18
C ASP A 148 -9.12 18.14 -0.26
N PRO A 149 -9.59 16.91 -0.01
CA PRO A 149 -8.89 15.95 0.83
C PRO A 149 -7.48 15.60 0.34
N ALA A 150 -7.16 15.82 -0.94
CA ALA A 150 -5.84 15.54 -1.50
C ALA A 150 -4.87 16.73 -1.39
N VAL A 151 -5.36 17.94 -1.03
CA VAL A 151 -4.57 19.17 -1.10
C VAL A 151 -4.70 20.04 0.15
N LYS A 152 -5.92 20.43 0.55
CA LYS A 152 -6.18 21.31 1.70
C LYS A 152 -7.67 21.46 2.03
N CYS A 153 -7.97 21.81 3.27
CA CYS A 153 -9.27 22.28 3.73
C CYS A 153 -9.18 23.75 4.15
N VAL A 154 -10.06 24.62 3.63
CA VAL A 154 -10.07 26.05 3.93
C VAL A 154 -11.41 26.44 4.56
N CYS A 155 -11.34 27.06 5.73
CA CYS A 155 -12.51 27.61 6.43
C CYS A 155 -12.27 29.06 6.87
N GLU A 156 -13.35 29.83 6.89
CA GLU A 156 -13.38 31.20 7.39
C GLU A 156 -14.18 31.25 8.69
N LEU A 157 -13.52 31.66 9.76
CA LEU A 157 -14.11 31.92 11.07
C LEU A 157 -14.44 33.41 11.18
N PHE A 158 -15.60 33.74 11.74
CA PHE A 158 -16.05 35.12 11.89
C PHE A 158 -16.75 35.33 13.24
N PRO A 159 -16.56 36.50 13.87
CA PRO A 159 -17.22 36.81 15.13
C PRO A 159 -18.73 36.95 14.92
N THR A 160 -19.52 36.48 15.87
CA THR A 160 -20.99 36.53 15.82
C THR A 160 -21.56 37.05 17.13
N SER A 161 -22.71 37.74 17.05
CA SER A 161 -23.49 38.19 18.20
C SER A 161 -24.62 37.23 18.57
N LYS A 162 -24.83 36.18 17.78
CA LYS A 162 -25.82 35.14 18.10
C LYS A 162 -25.23 34.23 19.17
N PRO A 163 -25.76 34.20 20.40
CA PRO A 163 -25.44 33.12 21.31
C PRO A 163 -25.96 31.83 20.66
N ARG A 164 -25.08 30.89 20.29
CA ARG A 164 -25.53 29.50 20.33
C ARG A 164 -25.89 29.28 21.79
N ALA A 165 -27.16 28.97 22.06
CA ALA A 165 -27.67 28.80 23.41
C ALA A 165 -26.62 28.09 24.27
N GLN A 166 -26.32 28.59 25.48
CA GLN A 166 -25.55 27.85 26.47
C GLN A 166 -26.18 26.48 26.54
N LEU A 167 -25.57 25.48 25.89
CA LEU A 167 -26.33 24.26 25.65
C LEU A 167 -26.52 23.55 26.97
N PHE A 168 -25.56 23.55 27.91
CA PHE A 168 -25.77 23.06 29.28
C PHE A 168 -24.78 23.64 30.29
N THR A 169 -25.22 23.92 31.52
CA THR A 169 -24.33 24.20 32.68
C THR A 169 -23.58 22.93 33.13
N LYS A 170 -22.45 23.03 33.85
CA LYS A 170 -21.69 21.86 34.36
C LYS A 170 -22.58 20.85 35.11
N SER A 171 -23.58 21.31 35.86
CA SER A 171 -24.55 20.44 36.54
C SER A 171 -25.56 19.80 35.58
N GLN A 172 -25.96 20.48 34.51
CA GLN A 172 -26.81 19.92 33.45
C GLN A 172 -26.03 18.97 32.53
N VAL A 173 -24.74 19.21 32.27
CA VAL A 173 -23.83 18.30 31.57
C VAL A 173 -23.62 17.02 32.37
N LEU A 174 -23.42 17.11 33.69
CA LEU A 174 -23.33 15.93 34.56
C LEU A 174 -24.68 15.19 34.67
N ARG A 175 -25.80 15.92 34.65
CA ARG A 175 -27.15 15.33 34.66
C ARG A 175 -27.47 14.66 33.32
N LEU A 176 -27.02 15.22 32.20
CA LEU A 176 -27.18 14.63 30.87
C LEU A 176 -26.20 13.50 30.60
N LEU A 177 -24.96 13.58 31.08
CA LEU A 177 -24.06 12.43 31.11
C LEU A 177 -24.68 11.30 31.91
N ARG A 178 -25.26 11.58 33.08
CA ARG A 178 -25.99 10.58 33.88
C ARG A 178 -27.22 10.03 33.15
N ILE A 179 -28.01 10.88 32.48
CA ILE A 179 -29.14 10.45 31.62
C ILE A 179 -28.63 9.65 30.42
N PHE A 180 -27.44 9.94 29.88
CA PHE A 180 -26.86 9.23 28.73
C PHE A 180 -26.20 7.92 29.16
N THR A 181 -25.62 7.84 30.36
CA THR A 181 -25.17 6.59 30.99
C THR A 181 -26.38 5.72 31.32
N GLU A 182 -27.44 6.31 31.92
CA GLU A 182 -28.74 5.67 32.15
C GLU A 182 -29.48 5.33 30.83
N GLN A 183 -29.18 6.00 29.71
CA GLN A 183 -29.74 5.67 28.39
C GLN A 183 -28.91 4.65 27.61
N MET A 184 -27.59 4.62 27.79
CA MET A 184 -26.74 3.51 27.32
C MET A 184 -27.08 2.22 28.08
N GLU A 185 -27.37 2.31 29.39
CA GLU A 185 -27.95 1.22 30.19
C GLU A 185 -29.40 0.84 29.76
N ARG A 186 -30.09 1.69 28.98
CA ARG A 186 -31.43 1.43 28.44
C ARG A 186 -31.45 1.05 26.96
N LEU A 187 -30.31 1.04 26.26
CA LEU A 187 -30.23 0.42 24.95
C LEU A 187 -30.41 -1.09 25.15
N GLN A 188 -31.34 -1.69 24.41
CA GLN A 188 -31.58 -3.13 24.48
C GLN A 188 -30.26 -3.90 24.32
N GLU A 189 -30.08 -4.98 25.11
CA GLU A 189 -28.97 -5.93 25.00
C GLU A 189 -28.61 -6.19 23.52
N GLY A 190 -27.33 -6.00 23.15
CA GLY A 190 -26.82 -6.25 21.81
C GLY A 190 -26.87 -5.09 20.80
N SER A 191 -27.29 -3.87 21.20
CA SER A 191 -27.22 -2.70 20.32
C SER A 191 -25.78 -2.24 20.04
N VAL A 192 -24.88 -2.32 21.02
CA VAL A 192 -23.48 -1.87 20.88
C VAL A 192 -22.64 -2.86 20.07
N GLU A 193 -22.86 -4.16 20.28
CA GLU A 193 -22.26 -5.22 19.46
C GLU A 193 -22.61 -5.08 17.97
N LYS A 194 -23.88 -4.79 17.65
CA LYS A 194 -24.32 -4.54 16.27
C LYS A 194 -23.59 -3.36 15.63
N THR A 195 -23.32 -2.30 16.39
CA THR A 195 -22.55 -1.15 15.90
C THR A 195 -21.10 -1.54 15.61
N GLY A 196 -20.45 -2.32 16.49
CA GLY A 196 -19.11 -2.86 16.25
C GLY A 196 -19.06 -3.72 14.97
N ARG A 197 -20.05 -4.59 14.76
CA ARG A 197 -20.16 -5.41 13.54
C ARG A 197 -20.28 -4.56 12.27
N ARG A 198 -21.12 -3.52 12.28
CA ARG A 198 -21.26 -2.59 11.14
C ARG A 198 -19.99 -1.79 10.89
N PHE A 199 -19.30 -1.37 11.94
CA PHE A 199 -18.01 -0.68 11.81
C PHE A 199 -17.00 -1.56 11.07
N ALA A 200 -16.84 -2.83 11.48
CA ALA A 200 -15.97 -3.79 10.80
C ALA A 200 -16.33 -4.03 9.33
N GLN A 201 -17.63 -4.00 9.00
CA GLN A 201 -18.12 -4.15 7.62
C GLN A 201 -17.79 -2.95 6.73
N GLY A 202 -17.60 -1.77 7.30
CA GLY A 202 -17.22 -0.56 6.58
C GLY A 202 -15.72 -0.43 6.30
N LEU A 203 -14.89 -1.30 6.90
CA LEU A 203 -13.44 -1.29 6.70
C LEU A 203 -13.03 -2.14 5.49
N THR A 204 -11.93 -1.74 4.88
CA THR A 204 -11.27 -2.43 3.76
C THR A 204 -9.86 -2.86 4.15
N GLY A 205 -9.33 -3.95 3.60
CA GLY A 205 -7.99 -4.48 3.91
C GLY A 205 -8.00 -5.77 4.74
N ASP A 206 -6.82 -6.24 5.18
CA ASP A 206 -6.65 -7.50 5.94
C ASP A 206 -7.11 -7.31 7.37
N LEU A 207 -7.03 -8.40 8.12
CA LEU A 207 -7.00 -8.35 9.55
C LEU A 207 -6.10 -7.21 10.05
N ARG A 208 -4.84 -7.11 9.61
CA ARG A 208 -3.91 -6.09 10.12
C ARG A 208 -4.35 -4.66 9.81
N ASP A 209 -4.67 -4.34 8.57
CA ASP A 209 -5.18 -3.05 8.11
C ASP A 209 -6.43 -2.64 8.89
N CYS A 210 -7.32 -3.60 9.16
CA CYS A 210 -8.53 -3.34 9.93
C CYS A 210 -8.23 -3.08 11.40
N LEU A 211 -7.26 -3.80 11.99
CA LEU A 211 -6.78 -3.54 13.35
C LEU A 211 -6.02 -2.20 13.44
N ASP A 212 -5.24 -1.84 12.41
CA ASP A 212 -4.53 -0.56 12.31
C ASP A 212 -5.52 0.60 12.11
N GLN A 213 -6.58 0.42 11.31
CA GLN A 213 -7.68 1.38 11.17
C GLN A 213 -8.47 1.54 12.48
N PHE A 214 -8.71 0.44 13.19
CA PHE A 214 -9.33 0.46 14.52
C PHE A 214 -8.47 1.28 15.50
N ALA A 215 -7.15 1.05 15.51
CA ALA A 215 -6.21 1.79 16.33
C ALA A 215 -6.10 3.27 15.93
N ALA A 216 -6.02 3.57 14.63
CA ALA A 216 -5.99 4.93 14.10
C ALA A 216 -7.27 5.72 14.42
N GLY A 217 -8.41 5.02 14.56
CA GLY A 217 -9.66 5.57 15.05
C GLY A 217 -9.67 5.94 16.54
N GLY A 218 -8.61 5.60 17.29
CA GLY A 218 -8.48 5.87 18.72
C GLY A 218 -9.24 4.90 19.62
N LEU A 219 -9.58 3.70 19.12
CA LEU A 219 -10.42 2.70 19.80
C LEU A 219 -9.61 1.73 20.68
N GLY A 220 -8.30 1.98 20.82
CA GLY A 220 -7.34 1.12 21.48
C GLY A 220 -6.59 0.23 20.48
N LYS A 221 -5.70 -0.62 20.98
CA LYS A 221 -4.86 -1.50 20.14
C LYS A 221 -5.27 -2.94 20.32
N ILE A 222 -5.47 -3.64 19.22
CA ILE A 222 -5.78 -5.06 19.20
C ILE A 222 -4.74 -5.77 18.34
N GLU A 223 -4.28 -6.93 18.80
CA GLU A 223 -3.32 -7.79 18.13
C GLU A 223 -3.88 -9.21 18.03
N LEU A 224 -3.59 -9.90 16.94
CA LEU A 224 -3.84 -11.34 16.82
C LEU A 224 -2.84 -12.09 17.71
N GLU A 225 -3.33 -12.78 18.74
CA GLU A 225 -2.50 -13.50 19.72
C GLU A 225 -2.23 -14.95 19.28
N LYS A 226 -3.26 -15.67 18.81
CA LYS A 226 -3.16 -17.09 18.44
C LYS A 226 -4.24 -17.48 17.43
N LEU A 227 -3.91 -18.41 16.53
CA LEU A 227 -4.87 -19.15 15.69
C LEU A 227 -4.83 -20.62 16.10
N ASP A 228 -5.95 -21.17 16.57
CA ASP A 228 -6.09 -22.57 16.95
C ASP A 228 -6.95 -23.31 15.92
N GLU A 229 -6.28 -23.97 14.97
CA GLU A 229 -6.96 -24.69 13.89
C GLU A 229 -7.67 -25.96 14.38
N GLU A 230 -7.23 -26.55 15.50
CA GLU A 230 -7.84 -27.75 16.09
C GLU A 230 -9.19 -27.40 16.74
N THR A 231 -9.24 -26.29 17.50
CA THR A 231 -10.46 -25.84 18.17
C THR A 231 -11.31 -24.88 17.33
N GLN A 232 -10.81 -24.45 16.17
CA GLN A 232 -11.43 -23.42 15.31
C GLN A 232 -11.56 -22.07 16.01
N GLU A 233 -10.56 -21.69 16.80
CA GLU A 233 -10.61 -20.45 17.60
C GLU A 233 -9.53 -19.44 17.15
N VAL A 234 -9.91 -18.17 17.15
CA VAL A 234 -9.04 -17.04 16.87
C VAL A 234 -8.95 -16.19 18.13
N TYR A 235 -7.74 -16.02 18.67
CA TYR A 235 -7.49 -15.29 19.90
C TYR A 235 -6.93 -13.91 19.60
N PHE A 236 -7.53 -12.89 20.21
CA PHE A 236 -7.08 -11.50 20.13
C PHE A 236 -6.74 -10.96 21.51
N LYS A 237 -5.71 -10.13 21.55
CA LYS A 237 -5.28 -9.41 22.75
C LYS A 237 -5.44 -7.91 22.51
N GLY A 238 -6.06 -7.21 23.46
CA GLY A 238 -6.38 -5.80 23.33
C GLY A 238 -5.94 -4.94 24.53
N ASN A 239 -5.36 -3.78 24.25
CA ASN A 239 -4.94 -2.78 25.23
C ASN A 239 -5.65 -1.44 24.99
N GLU A 240 -5.88 -0.69 26.06
CA GLU A 240 -6.50 0.65 26.01
C GLU A 240 -7.88 0.67 25.33
N LEU A 241 -8.63 -0.43 25.43
CA LEU A 241 -9.96 -0.60 24.83
C LEU A 241 -11.09 0.07 25.63
N LEU A 242 -12.28 0.09 25.04
CA LEU A 242 -13.49 0.69 25.59
C LEU A 242 -14.13 -0.20 26.66
N GLN A 243 -13.90 0.16 27.91
CA GLN A 243 -14.34 -0.63 29.06
C GLN A 243 -15.56 0.02 29.73
N GLY A 244 -16.67 -0.72 29.82
CA GLY A 244 -17.82 -0.38 30.64
C GLY A 244 -17.88 -1.30 31.87
N THR A 245 -18.20 -0.75 33.04
CA THR A 245 -18.55 -1.52 34.23
C THR A 245 -20.00 -1.22 34.58
N GLU A 246 -20.91 -2.20 34.44
CA GLU A 246 -22.21 -2.10 35.12
C GLU A 246 -21.98 -2.26 36.61
N ALA A 247 -22.46 -1.29 37.42
CA ALA A 247 -22.30 -1.31 38.87
C ALA A 247 -23.10 -2.43 39.57
N SER A 248 -23.82 -3.28 38.84
CA SER A 248 -24.70 -4.33 39.39
C SER A 248 -24.51 -5.74 38.81
N SER A 249 -23.67 -5.92 37.79
CA SER A 249 -23.34 -7.23 37.21
C SER A 249 -21.82 -7.40 37.14
N LEU A 250 -21.30 -8.56 37.53
CA LEU A 250 -19.87 -8.91 37.40
C LEU A 250 -19.43 -9.14 35.93
N GLN A 251 -20.29 -8.84 34.96
CA GLN A 251 -20.01 -8.98 33.53
C GLN A 251 -19.70 -7.62 32.91
N ALA A 252 -18.43 -7.19 33.01
CA ALA A 252 -17.93 -6.26 32.01
C ALA A 252 -17.93 -6.96 30.65
N MET A 253 -18.54 -6.35 29.64
CA MET A 253 -18.47 -6.80 28.25
C MET A 253 -18.11 -5.60 27.39
N ASP A 254 -16.91 -5.59 26.80
CA ASP A 254 -16.57 -4.70 25.70
C ASP A 254 -17.36 -5.14 24.45
N GLU A 255 -18.66 -4.85 24.46
CA GLU A 255 -19.61 -5.27 23.43
C GLU A 255 -19.22 -4.73 22.06
N PHE A 256 -18.64 -3.52 22.02
CA PHE A 256 -18.20 -2.91 20.78
C PHE A 256 -17.03 -3.69 20.16
N THR A 257 -15.97 -3.96 20.93
CA THR A 257 -14.82 -4.71 20.43
C THR A 257 -15.20 -6.15 20.06
N ARG A 258 -16.07 -6.79 20.85
CA ARG A 258 -16.62 -8.11 20.51
C ARG A 258 -17.37 -8.09 19.18
N GLY A 259 -18.25 -7.10 18.99
CA GLY A 259 -18.97 -6.91 17.73
C GLY A 259 -18.03 -6.63 16.56
N PHE A 260 -17.02 -5.79 16.77
CA PHE A 260 -16.00 -5.49 15.78
C PHE A 260 -15.23 -6.75 15.34
N LEU A 261 -14.68 -7.52 16.29
CA LEU A 261 -13.91 -8.74 15.99
C LEU A 261 -14.78 -9.81 15.34
N ALA A 262 -16.02 -10.01 15.81
CA ALA A 262 -16.96 -10.92 15.18
C ALA A 262 -17.30 -10.50 13.74
N GLY A 263 -17.58 -9.21 13.53
CA GLY A 263 -17.87 -8.68 12.19
C GLY A 263 -16.67 -8.77 11.24
N LEU A 264 -15.46 -8.52 11.76
CA LEU A 264 -14.22 -8.56 10.99
C LEU A 264 -13.87 -9.98 10.55
N VAL A 265 -13.81 -10.93 11.49
CA VAL A 265 -13.51 -12.34 11.17
C VAL A 265 -14.61 -12.92 10.28
N SER A 266 -15.88 -12.59 10.53
CA SER A 266 -16.98 -13.03 9.67
C SER A 266 -16.83 -12.56 8.23
N ARG A 267 -16.50 -11.27 8.04
CA ARG A 267 -16.25 -10.69 6.70
C ARG A 267 -15.07 -11.35 6.00
N LEU A 268 -13.94 -11.48 6.69
CA LEU A 268 -12.70 -11.99 6.09
C LEU A 268 -12.79 -13.48 5.76
N CYS A 269 -13.40 -14.28 6.64
CA CYS A 269 -13.46 -15.73 6.51
C CYS A 269 -14.75 -16.24 5.85
N GLN A 270 -15.70 -15.35 5.54
CA GLN A 270 -17.04 -15.69 5.06
C GLN A 270 -17.77 -16.71 5.97
N ALA A 271 -17.53 -16.61 7.28
CA ALA A 271 -18.05 -17.53 8.28
C ALA A 271 -18.96 -16.79 9.28
N GLU A 272 -20.00 -17.45 9.77
CA GLU A 272 -20.74 -16.94 10.94
C GLU A 272 -19.98 -17.30 12.21
N VAL A 273 -19.68 -16.30 13.03
CA VAL A 273 -18.82 -16.45 14.22
C VAL A 273 -19.41 -15.75 15.44
N ASN A 274 -19.08 -16.30 16.61
CA ASN A 274 -19.28 -15.71 17.92
C ASN A 274 -17.96 -15.10 18.40
N CYS A 275 -18.05 -14.02 19.19
CA CYS A 275 -16.89 -13.46 19.88
C CYS A 275 -17.20 -13.34 21.36
N GLU A 276 -16.33 -13.89 22.19
CA GLU A 276 -16.40 -13.85 23.66
C GLU A 276 -15.21 -13.07 24.21
N GLU A 277 -15.43 -12.32 25.29
CA GLU A 277 -14.36 -11.68 26.06
C GLU A 277 -14.02 -12.60 27.24
N ILE A 278 -12.79 -13.10 27.28
CA ILE A 278 -12.33 -14.08 28.28
C ILE A 278 -11.50 -13.45 29.41
N GLU A 279 -10.89 -12.29 29.17
CA GLU A 279 -10.15 -11.51 30.16
C GLU A 279 -10.39 -10.01 29.93
N CYS A 280 -10.31 -9.19 30.98
CA CYS A 280 -10.53 -7.76 30.86
C CYS A 280 -9.82 -6.93 31.94
N VAL A 281 -9.17 -5.84 31.54
CA VAL A 281 -8.56 -4.88 32.47
C VAL A 281 -9.58 -4.29 33.44
N ALA A 282 -10.83 -4.11 33.00
CA ALA A 282 -11.93 -3.64 33.88
C ALA A 282 -12.24 -4.62 35.03
N LYS A 283 -11.93 -5.91 34.85
CA LYS A 283 -12.10 -6.98 35.86
C LYS A 283 -10.84 -7.17 36.72
N GLY A 284 -9.77 -6.41 36.45
CA GLY A 284 -8.49 -6.52 37.15
C GLY A 284 -7.44 -7.37 36.44
N ASP A 285 -7.71 -7.86 35.22
CA ASP A 285 -6.71 -8.56 34.42
C ASP A 285 -5.64 -7.60 33.87
N SER A 286 -4.50 -8.15 33.44
CA SER A 286 -3.40 -7.33 32.89
C SER A 286 -3.69 -6.81 31.48
N VAL A 287 -4.64 -7.42 30.77
CA VAL A 287 -5.01 -7.12 29.38
C VAL A 287 -6.44 -7.60 29.11
N CYS A 288 -7.08 -7.13 28.03
CA CYS A 288 -8.31 -7.73 27.54
C CYS A 288 -8.01 -8.83 26.52
N ARG A 289 -8.68 -9.98 26.62
CA ARG A 289 -8.56 -11.07 25.64
C ARG A 289 -9.92 -11.47 25.10
N PHE A 290 -9.94 -11.78 23.81
CA PHE A 290 -11.13 -12.17 23.08
C PHE A 290 -10.90 -13.46 22.30
N VAL A 291 -11.92 -14.29 22.24
CA VAL A 291 -11.93 -15.53 21.46
C VAL A 291 -13.05 -15.45 20.44
N VAL A 292 -12.72 -15.66 19.17
CA VAL A 292 -13.69 -15.77 18.08
C VAL A 292 -13.76 -17.23 17.63
N SER A 293 -14.97 -17.79 17.60
CA SER A 293 -15.24 -19.19 17.25
C SER A 293 -16.42 -19.32 16.29
N PRO A 294 -16.51 -20.38 15.46
CA PRO A 294 -17.65 -20.60 14.57
C PRO A 294 -18.97 -20.64 15.35
N ALA A 295 -19.98 -19.93 14.85
CA ALA A 295 -21.35 -20.05 15.38
C ALA A 295 -21.97 -21.42 15.08
N HIS A 296 -21.51 -22.07 14.00
CA HIS A 296 -21.97 -23.36 13.54
C HIS A 296 -20.80 -24.26 13.14
N LEU A 297 -20.79 -25.50 13.63
CA LEU A 297 -19.75 -26.50 13.32
C LEU A 297 -19.58 -26.79 11.82
N ASN A 298 -20.61 -26.52 11.02
CA ASN A 298 -20.61 -26.77 9.57
C ASN A 298 -20.01 -25.61 8.75
N ASN A 299 -19.59 -24.52 9.39
CA ASN A 299 -18.98 -23.37 8.72
C ASN A 299 -17.68 -22.94 9.44
N PRO A 300 -16.57 -23.70 9.27
CA PRO A 300 -15.30 -23.44 9.94
C PRO A 300 -14.68 -22.10 9.49
N ILE A 301 -13.82 -21.54 10.34
CA ILE A 301 -13.09 -20.30 10.03
C ILE A 301 -11.98 -20.65 9.02
N ASP A 302 -11.97 -20.00 7.85
CA ASP A 302 -10.85 -20.10 6.91
C ASP A 302 -9.65 -19.29 7.40
N PHE A 303 -8.84 -19.91 8.25
CA PHE A 303 -7.63 -19.32 8.83
C PHE A 303 -6.64 -18.77 7.79
N LYS A 304 -6.69 -19.21 6.53
CA LYS A 304 -5.86 -18.66 5.46
C LYS A 304 -6.17 -17.19 5.19
N GLN A 305 -7.41 -16.76 5.40
CA GLN A 305 -7.83 -15.37 5.20
C GLN A 305 -7.29 -14.43 6.29
N LEU A 306 -6.88 -14.99 7.43
CA LEU A 306 -6.38 -14.24 8.59
C LEU A 306 -4.85 -14.20 8.66
N LYS A 307 -4.17 -14.94 7.77
CA LYS A 307 -2.71 -15.00 7.71
C LYS A 307 -2.21 -14.17 6.55
N THR A 308 -1.45 -13.11 6.86
CA THR A 308 -0.63 -12.43 5.86
C THR A 308 0.58 -13.32 5.54
N VAL A 309 0.79 -13.59 4.25
CA VAL A 309 1.94 -14.35 3.76
C VAL A 309 2.96 -13.38 3.18
N SER A 310 4.18 -13.41 3.70
CA SER A 310 5.30 -12.69 3.12
C SER A 310 5.93 -13.49 1.98
N ILE A 311 6.20 -12.83 0.85
CA ILE A 311 6.97 -13.38 -0.27
C ILE A 311 8.16 -12.47 -0.58
N ARG A 312 9.35 -13.04 -0.73
CA ARG A 312 10.56 -12.33 -1.18
C ARG A 312 10.69 -12.51 -2.68
N ILE A 313 10.71 -11.41 -3.43
CA ILE A 313 10.74 -11.41 -4.90
C ILE A 313 12.02 -10.74 -5.39
N GLY A 314 12.86 -11.49 -6.10
CA GLY A 314 14.03 -10.97 -6.77
C GLY A 314 13.71 -10.36 -8.13
N TYR A 315 14.34 -9.23 -8.48
CA TYR A 315 14.20 -8.61 -9.80
C TYR A 315 15.48 -7.89 -10.24
N VAL A 316 15.68 -7.77 -11.56
CA VAL A 316 16.68 -6.85 -12.15
C VAL A 316 16.02 -5.51 -12.47
N PRO A 317 16.62 -4.35 -12.14
CA PRO A 317 16.08 -3.04 -12.51
C PRO A 317 16.10 -2.79 -14.04
N SER A 318 15.06 -3.23 -14.73
CA SER A 318 14.89 -3.16 -16.20
C SER A 318 13.41 -3.13 -16.55
N MET A 319 13.08 -2.57 -17.73
CA MET A 319 11.71 -2.50 -18.24
C MET A 319 11.03 -3.88 -18.28
N ASP A 320 11.81 -4.94 -18.46
CA ASP A 320 11.35 -6.33 -18.40
C ASP A 320 10.51 -6.66 -17.16
N HIS A 321 10.76 -5.98 -16.04
CA HIS A 321 10.12 -6.26 -14.75
C HIS A 321 9.14 -5.18 -14.31
N LEU A 322 8.74 -4.25 -15.20
CA LEU A 322 7.92 -3.08 -14.84
C LEU A 322 6.58 -3.42 -14.18
N THR A 323 6.01 -4.60 -14.47
CA THR A 323 4.79 -5.08 -13.81
C THR A 323 4.94 -5.18 -12.30
N LEU A 324 6.14 -5.45 -11.78
CA LEU A 324 6.37 -5.63 -10.35
C LEU A 324 6.43 -4.31 -9.57
N PRO A 325 7.20 -3.28 -9.96
CA PRO A 325 7.08 -1.93 -9.38
C PRO A 325 5.67 -1.34 -9.47
N VAL A 326 4.95 -1.57 -10.56
CA VAL A 326 3.57 -1.08 -10.70
C VAL A 326 2.63 -1.80 -9.73
N ALA A 327 2.76 -3.12 -9.60
CA ALA A 327 2.00 -3.87 -8.60
C ALA A 327 2.36 -3.45 -7.16
N GLN A 328 3.64 -3.15 -6.88
CA GLN A 328 4.10 -2.67 -5.59
C GLN A 328 3.46 -1.35 -5.18
N GLU A 329 3.31 -0.41 -6.11
CA GLU A 329 2.76 0.92 -5.81
C GLU A 329 1.23 0.91 -5.69
N LEU A 330 0.53 0.05 -6.44
CA LEU A 330 -0.94 0.15 -6.56
C LEU A 330 -1.72 -1.05 -6.07
N LEU A 331 -1.15 -2.26 -6.11
CA LEU A 331 -1.92 -3.50 -5.96
C LEU A 331 -1.59 -4.24 -4.68
N PHE A 332 -0.31 -4.43 -4.36
CA PHE A 332 0.11 -5.19 -3.18
C PHE A 332 -0.35 -4.52 -1.87
N CYS A 333 -0.39 -3.18 -1.83
CA CYS A 333 -0.93 -2.45 -0.68
C CYS A 333 -2.44 -2.65 -0.47
N GLN A 334 -3.16 -3.10 -1.51
CA GLN A 334 -4.57 -3.44 -1.43
C GLN A 334 -4.79 -4.93 -1.20
N ASN A 335 -3.72 -5.74 -1.21
CA ASN A 335 -3.81 -7.18 -0.96
C ASN A 335 -3.51 -7.50 0.51
N PRO A 336 -4.55 -7.64 1.33
CA PRO A 336 -4.47 -8.13 2.70
C PRO A 336 -3.57 -9.37 2.95
N ARG A 337 -3.56 -10.32 2.02
CA ARG A 337 -3.00 -11.64 2.28
C ARG A 337 -1.55 -11.75 1.83
N LEU A 338 -1.03 -10.72 1.16
CA LEU A 338 0.24 -10.76 0.47
C LEU A 338 1.11 -9.57 0.86
N LYS A 339 2.17 -9.84 1.62
CA LYS A 339 3.24 -8.88 1.85
C LYS A 339 4.39 -9.17 0.89
N VAL A 340 4.72 -8.24 0.01
CA VAL A 340 5.81 -8.40 -0.95
C VAL A 340 7.06 -7.66 -0.49
N GLU A 341 8.18 -8.37 -0.50
CA GLU A 341 9.51 -7.83 -0.19
C GLU A 341 10.39 -7.93 -1.45
N LEU A 342 10.70 -6.78 -2.05
CA LEU A 342 11.46 -6.72 -3.29
C LEU A 342 12.97 -6.67 -3.03
N THR A 343 13.73 -7.54 -3.72
CA THR A 343 15.19 -7.56 -3.67
C THR A 343 15.77 -7.28 -5.06
N PRO A 344 16.45 -6.14 -5.28
CA PRO A 344 17.08 -5.86 -6.56
C PRO A 344 18.38 -6.66 -6.73
N TYR A 345 18.62 -7.18 -7.93
CA TYR A 345 19.85 -7.86 -8.33
C TYR A 345 20.50 -7.13 -9.51
N GLY A 346 21.84 -7.08 -9.52
CA GLY A 346 22.61 -6.41 -10.58
C GLY A 346 22.73 -7.24 -11.86
N TYR A 347 22.60 -8.56 -11.76
CA TYR A 347 22.82 -9.46 -12.89
C TYR A 347 21.89 -10.69 -12.88
N TRP A 348 21.44 -11.11 -14.07
CA TRP A 348 20.50 -12.23 -14.25
C TRP A 348 20.99 -13.56 -13.66
N ARG A 349 22.30 -13.83 -13.69
CA ARG A 349 22.85 -15.07 -13.13
C ARG A 349 22.63 -15.14 -11.63
N GLU A 350 22.88 -14.05 -10.93
CA GLU A 350 22.72 -13.94 -9.48
C GLU A 350 21.24 -14.09 -9.11
N LEU A 351 20.35 -13.39 -9.81
CA LEU A 351 18.91 -13.53 -9.62
C LEU A 351 18.43 -14.98 -9.84
N ASN A 352 18.85 -15.60 -10.94
CA ASN A 352 18.48 -16.99 -11.23
C ASN A 352 18.94 -17.92 -10.11
N GLN A 353 20.17 -17.74 -9.61
CA GLN A 353 20.72 -18.55 -8.53
C GLN A 353 19.95 -18.34 -7.22
N ALA A 354 19.65 -17.09 -6.86
CA ALA A 354 18.87 -16.75 -5.67
C ALA A 354 17.48 -17.41 -5.65
N VAL A 355 16.80 -17.45 -6.81
CA VAL A 355 15.50 -18.14 -6.95
C VAL A 355 15.66 -19.66 -6.83
N VAL A 356 16.66 -20.24 -7.52
CA VAL A 356 16.92 -21.69 -7.52
C VAL A 356 17.28 -22.20 -6.12
N GLU A 357 18.07 -21.42 -5.37
CA GLU A 357 18.54 -21.76 -4.02
C GLU A 357 17.51 -21.41 -2.93
N GLY A 358 16.45 -20.65 -3.26
CA GLY A 358 15.43 -20.22 -2.30
C GLY A 358 15.88 -19.05 -1.39
N GLU A 359 16.95 -18.33 -1.77
CA GLU A 359 17.31 -17.05 -1.17
C GLU A 359 16.17 -16.03 -1.35
N VAL A 360 15.52 -16.05 -2.51
CA VAL A 360 14.21 -15.42 -2.73
C VAL A 360 13.18 -16.49 -3.10
N ASP A 361 11.92 -16.26 -2.75
CA ASP A 361 10.85 -17.24 -2.94
C ASP A 361 10.36 -17.25 -4.41
N ALA A 362 10.42 -16.09 -5.06
CA ALA A 362 10.08 -15.88 -6.45
C ALA A 362 11.01 -14.88 -7.12
N GLY A 363 10.98 -14.83 -8.45
CA GLY A 363 11.69 -13.83 -9.22
C GLY A 363 11.45 -13.96 -10.72
N PHE A 364 11.78 -12.92 -11.46
CA PHE A 364 11.73 -12.99 -12.91
C PHE A 364 12.95 -13.71 -13.47
N MET A 365 12.71 -14.63 -14.40
CA MET A 365 13.75 -15.36 -15.11
C MET A 365 13.45 -15.35 -16.60
N MET A 366 14.50 -15.22 -17.43
CA MET A 366 14.37 -15.38 -18.88
C MET A 366 13.88 -16.80 -19.21
N LEU A 367 12.93 -16.93 -20.13
CA LEU A 367 12.30 -18.22 -20.41
C LEU A 367 13.28 -19.33 -20.84
N PRO A 368 14.33 -19.06 -21.64
CA PRO A 368 15.35 -20.07 -21.92
C PRO A 368 16.03 -20.63 -20.66
N ALA A 369 16.32 -19.78 -19.68
CA ALA A 369 16.85 -20.22 -18.39
C ALA A 369 15.84 -21.08 -17.63
N VAL A 370 14.57 -20.66 -17.55
CA VAL A 370 13.50 -21.42 -16.87
C VAL A 370 13.38 -22.84 -17.43
N LEU A 371 13.31 -22.97 -18.77
CA LEU A 371 13.19 -24.27 -19.42
C LEU A 371 14.46 -25.12 -19.22
N LYS A 372 15.65 -24.49 -19.25
CA LYS A 372 16.92 -25.19 -19.02
C LYS A 372 17.04 -25.73 -17.60
N TYR A 373 16.72 -24.92 -16.59
CA TYR A 373 16.73 -25.34 -15.19
C TYR A 373 15.71 -26.45 -14.94
N ARG A 374 14.53 -26.38 -15.57
CA ARG A 374 13.54 -27.44 -15.45
C ARG A 374 14.02 -28.76 -16.08
N GLN A 375 14.72 -28.70 -17.22
CA GLN A 375 15.38 -29.88 -17.81
C GLN A 375 16.42 -30.49 -16.85
N GLN A 376 17.11 -29.65 -16.07
CA GLN A 376 18.09 -30.08 -15.07
C GLN A 376 17.46 -30.56 -13.75
N GLY A 377 16.13 -30.65 -13.67
CA GLY A 377 15.42 -31.15 -12.48
C GLY A 377 15.12 -30.09 -11.42
N VAL A 378 15.42 -28.81 -11.67
CA VAL A 378 15.04 -27.74 -10.73
C VAL A 378 13.52 -27.61 -10.69
N LEU A 379 12.97 -27.57 -9.48
CA LEU A 379 11.54 -27.50 -9.23
C LEU A 379 11.07 -26.04 -9.12
N LEU A 380 10.67 -25.49 -10.25
CA LEU A 380 10.10 -24.14 -10.38
C LEU A 380 8.67 -24.21 -10.90
N LYS A 381 7.86 -23.22 -10.54
CA LYS A 381 6.54 -22.97 -11.09
C LYS A 381 6.49 -21.62 -11.77
N LEU A 382 5.94 -21.60 -12.99
CA LEU A 382 5.74 -20.39 -13.78
C LEU A 382 4.42 -19.74 -13.38
N VAL A 383 4.51 -18.50 -12.89
CA VAL A 383 3.40 -17.70 -12.35
C VAL A 383 2.71 -16.95 -13.49
N CYS A 384 3.45 -16.07 -14.18
CA CYS A 384 2.98 -15.33 -15.35
C CYS A 384 4.17 -14.95 -16.25
N PHE A 385 3.91 -14.53 -17.48
CA PHE A 385 4.92 -13.87 -18.31
C PHE A 385 5.16 -12.44 -17.81
N GLY A 386 6.37 -11.92 -18.00
CA GLY A 386 6.74 -10.56 -17.56
C GLY A 386 6.32 -9.49 -18.55
N HIS A 387 6.62 -9.72 -19.83
CA HIS A 387 6.33 -8.82 -20.95
C HIS A 387 6.48 -9.55 -22.29
N ARG A 388 6.13 -8.85 -23.37
CA ARG A 388 6.41 -9.26 -24.74
C ARG A 388 7.30 -8.23 -25.43
N ASN A 389 8.11 -8.73 -26.36
CA ASN A 389 9.07 -7.93 -27.10
C ASN A 389 10.14 -7.27 -26.21
N GLY A 390 10.59 -6.06 -26.51
CA GLY A 390 11.45 -5.24 -25.63
C GLY A 390 12.95 -5.33 -25.89
N GLY A 391 13.42 -6.31 -26.66
CA GLY A 391 14.82 -6.43 -27.05
C GLY A 391 15.17 -5.67 -28.35
N CYS A 392 16.41 -5.18 -28.46
CA CYS A 392 16.96 -4.61 -29.69
C CYS A 392 18.40 -5.08 -29.90
N LEU A 393 18.75 -5.36 -31.16
CA LEU A 393 20.15 -5.47 -31.58
C LEU A 393 20.65 -4.06 -31.93
N VAL A 394 21.67 -3.61 -31.21
CA VAL A 394 22.28 -2.29 -31.32
C VAL A 394 23.70 -2.43 -31.87
N VAL A 395 24.08 -1.51 -32.75
CA VAL A 395 25.40 -1.41 -33.38
C VAL A 395 25.87 0.04 -33.36
N GLU A 396 27.13 0.28 -33.73
CA GLU A 396 27.66 1.64 -33.89
C GLU A 396 26.85 2.46 -34.93
N PRO A 397 26.83 3.80 -34.85
CA PRO A 397 25.96 4.63 -35.69
C PRO A 397 26.26 4.48 -37.19
N ASN A 398 27.54 4.30 -37.53
CA ASN A 398 28.01 4.21 -38.91
C ASN A 398 28.11 2.77 -39.41
N PHE A 399 27.46 1.80 -38.75
CA PHE A 399 27.50 0.41 -39.14
C PHE A 399 26.98 0.20 -40.57
N THR A 400 27.83 -0.33 -41.45
CA THR A 400 27.56 -0.54 -42.89
C THR A 400 27.65 -2.01 -43.30
N ASP A 401 26.90 -2.39 -44.35
CA ASP A 401 26.98 -3.71 -44.99
C ASP A 401 28.41 -4.05 -45.45
N ARG A 402 29.21 -3.03 -45.78
CA ARG A 402 30.63 -3.20 -46.14
C ARG A 402 31.48 -3.67 -44.98
N GLN A 403 31.24 -3.20 -43.75
CA GLN A 403 31.95 -3.68 -42.56
C GLN A 403 31.60 -5.14 -42.26
N VAL A 404 30.35 -5.55 -42.51
CA VAL A 404 29.91 -6.95 -42.41
C VAL A 404 30.65 -7.83 -43.41
N LEU A 405 30.68 -7.45 -44.69
CA LEU A 405 31.36 -8.19 -45.77
C LEU A 405 32.89 -8.26 -45.61
N LEU A 406 33.51 -7.21 -45.04
CA LEU A 406 34.94 -7.19 -44.74
C LEU A 406 35.27 -8.12 -43.56
N ARG A 407 34.40 -8.19 -42.54
CA ARG A 407 34.60 -9.07 -41.38
C ARG A 407 34.29 -10.54 -41.68
N GLU A 408 33.31 -10.86 -42.50
CA GLU A 408 33.06 -12.25 -42.93
C GLU A 408 34.31 -12.93 -43.54
N ASN A 409 35.16 -12.15 -44.20
CA ASN A 409 36.41 -12.64 -44.79
C ASN A 409 37.61 -12.68 -43.82
N GLN A 410 37.47 -12.19 -42.57
CA GLN A 410 38.59 -12.03 -41.63
C GLN A 410 38.31 -12.60 -40.22
N SER A 411 37.16 -12.31 -39.60
CA SER A 411 36.81 -12.76 -38.24
C SER A 411 35.31 -12.63 -37.93
N PRO A 412 34.70 -13.52 -37.13
CA PRO A 412 33.27 -13.46 -36.78
C PRO A 412 32.90 -12.19 -36.00
N LEU A 413 31.69 -11.67 -36.21
CA LEU A 413 31.13 -10.56 -35.41
C LEU A 413 31.07 -10.93 -33.93
N LEU A 414 31.54 -10.04 -33.04
CA LEU A 414 31.46 -10.20 -31.60
C LEU A 414 30.26 -9.41 -31.04
N ILE A 415 29.21 -10.11 -30.65
CA ILE A 415 27.97 -9.51 -30.15
C ILE A 415 27.82 -9.78 -28.66
N ALA A 416 27.64 -8.73 -27.85
CA ALA A 416 27.35 -8.90 -26.43
C ALA A 416 25.88 -9.27 -26.19
N ILE A 417 25.64 -10.15 -25.23
CA ILE A 417 24.31 -10.55 -24.75
C ILE A 417 24.32 -10.62 -23.21
N PRO A 418 23.17 -10.48 -22.53
CA PRO A 418 23.16 -10.49 -21.06
C PRO A 418 23.62 -11.85 -20.52
N THR A 419 23.13 -12.93 -21.15
CA THR A 419 23.47 -14.31 -20.81
C THR A 419 23.22 -15.24 -21.99
N LYS A 420 23.96 -16.35 -22.07
CA LYS A 420 23.76 -17.39 -23.10
C LYS A 420 22.42 -18.09 -22.99
N LEU A 421 21.86 -18.18 -21.78
CA LEU A 421 20.52 -18.75 -21.52
C LEU A 421 19.46 -17.64 -21.47
N GLY A 422 19.58 -16.66 -22.36
CA GLY A 422 18.70 -15.50 -22.44
C GLY A 422 17.93 -15.44 -23.74
N THR A 423 16.83 -14.69 -23.72
CA THR A 423 15.95 -14.52 -24.88
C THR A 423 16.68 -13.81 -26.02
N GLU A 424 17.56 -12.86 -25.72
CA GLU A 424 18.36 -12.14 -26.70
C GLU A 424 19.31 -13.06 -27.47
N GLY A 425 19.91 -14.04 -26.79
CA GLY A 425 20.76 -15.05 -27.44
C GLY A 425 19.96 -15.93 -28.41
N LEU A 426 18.75 -16.31 -28.02
CA LEU A 426 17.80 -17.05 -28.87
C LEU A 426 17.38 -16.22 -30.09
N LEU A 427 16.98 -14.98 -29.90
CA LEU A 427 16.58 -14.08 -30.99
C LEU A 427 17.73 -13.77 -31.93
N LEU A 428 18.93 -13.49 -31.39
CA LEU A 428 20.13 -13.29 -32.18
C LEU A 428 20.41 -14.50 -33.05
N HIS A 429 20.32 -15.72 -32.51
CA HIS A 429 20.49 -16.93 -33.30
C HIS A 429 19.46 -17.05 -34.43
N LYS A 430 18.18 -16.78 -34.15
CA LYS A 430 17.12 -16.82 -35.18
C LYS A 430 17.35 -15.78 -36.28
N TRP A 431 17.86 -14.60 -35.94
CA TRP A 431 18.16 -13.56 -36.91
C TRP A 431 19.42 -13.87 -37.74
N MET A 432 20.52 -14.25 -37.09
CA MET A 432 21.78 -14.58 -37.76
C MET A 432 21.67 -15.82 -38.67
N LYS A 433 20.85 -16.80 -38.30
CA LYS A 433 20.58 -17.98 -39.14
C LYS A 433 19.99 -17.60 -40.51
N LYS A 434 19.24 -16.49 -40.60
CA LYS A 434 18.69 -16.00 -41.87
C LYS A 434 19.69 -15.19 -42.69
N SER A 435 20.64 -14.52 -42.04
CA SER A 435 21.64 -13.68 -42.72
C SER A 435 22.84 -14.46 -43.26
N GLY A 436 23.15 -15.62 -42.66
CA GLY A 436 24.32 -16.43 -43.04
C GLY A 436 25.65 -15.93 -42.44
N LEU A 437 25.60 -14.84 -41.67
CA LEU A 437 26.78 -14.20 -41.09
C LEU A 437 27.43 -15.06 -40.00
N THR A 438 28.76 -15.06 -39.96
CA THR A 438 29.50 -15.69 -38.86
C THR A 438 29.58 -14.77 -37.65
N TYR A 439 29.28 -15.30 -36.46
CA TYR A 439 29.28 -14.54 -35.22
C TYR A 439 29.70 -15.36 -34.01
N ARG A 440 30.11 -14.68 -32.95
CA ARG A 440 30.33 -15.21 -31.60
C ARG A 440 29.70 -14.27 -30.58
N THR A 441 29.29 -14.82 -29.45
CA THR A 441 28.65 -14.06 -28.37
C THR A 441 29.52 -13.99 -27.13
N VAL A 442 29.55 -12.83 -26.48
CA VAL A 442 30.13 -12.65 -25.13
C VAL A 442 29.05 -12.27 -24.14
N SER A 443 29.10 -12.82 -22.92
CA SER A 443 28.16 -12.45 -21.86
C SER A 443 28.69 -11.26 -21.09
N VAL A 444 27.92 -10.18 -21.07
CA VAL A 444 28.29 -8.90 -20.43
C VAL A 444 27.09 -8.42 -19.62
N PRO A 445 27.25 -7.87 -18.40
CA PRO A 445 26.16 -7.17 -17.72
C PRO A 445 25.64 -6.02 -18.57
N SER A 446 24.32 -5.89 -18.71
CA SER A 446 23.70 -4.92 -19.63
C SER A 446 24.19 -3.46 -19.49
N PRO A 447 24.44 -2.92 -18.27
CA PRO A 447 25.00 -1.58 -18.13
C PRO A 447 26.37 -1.38 -18.77
N ASN A 448 27.19 -2.45 -18.83
CA ASN A 448 28.55 -2.37 -19.34
C ASN A 448 28.61 -2.49 -20.87
N MET A 449 27.57 -3.03 -21.52
CA MET A 449 27.56 -3.20 -22.98
C MET A 449 27.67 -1.89 -23.74
N ILE A 450 27.17 -0.78 -23.18
CA ILE A 450 27.24 0.55 -23.78
C ILE A 450 28.70 1.00 -23.86
N LEU A 451 29.43 0.93 -22.74
CA LEU A 451 30.85 1.29 -22.68
C LEU A 451 31.70 0.40 -23.59
N ASN A 452 31.39 -0.91 -23.64
CA ASN A 452 32.09 -1.83 -24.52
C ASN A 452 31.87 -1.51 -26.01
N LEU A 453 30.67 -1.02 -26.38
CA LEU A 453 30.39 -0.56 -27.74
C LEU A 453 31.15 0.75 -28.04
N GLU A 454 31.14 1.71 -27.11
CA GLU A 454 31.90 2.98 -27.22
C GLU A 454 33.40 2.76 -27.41
N ASN A 455 33.95 1.78 -26.70
CA ASN A 455 35.37 1.43 -26.74
C ASN A 455 35.74 0.49 -27.90
N GLU A 456 34.80 0.18 -28.80
CA GLU A 456 35.00 -0.74 -29.94
C GLU A 456 35.45 -2.16 -29.51
N GLU A 457 35.14 -2.58 -28.28
CA GLU A 457 35.45 -3.92 -27.75
C GLU A 457 34.48 -4.99 -28.26
N ILE A 458 33.30 -4.57 -28.72
CA ILE A 458 32.25 -5.39 -29.32
C ILE A 458 31.70 -4.70 -30.56
N ASP A 459 31.16 -5.49 -31.50
CA ASP A 459 30.62 -4.97 -32.76
C ASP A 459 29.14 -4.54 -32.63
N GLY A 460 28.52 -4.97 -31.55
CA GLY A 460 27.13 -4.71 -31.24
C GLY A 460 26.71 -5.47 -29.99
N PHE A 461 25.51 -5.17 -29.50
CA PHE A 461 24.92 -5.91 -28.40
C PHE A 461 23.42 -6.12 -28.64
N PHE A 462 22.89 -7.23 -28.14
CA PHE A 462 21.46 -7.48 -28.10
C PHE A 462 21.00 -7.44 -26.65
N CYS A 463 20.22 -6.43 -26.29
CA CYS A 463 19.73 -6.24 -24.92
C CYS A 463 18.30 -5.68 -24.92
N SER A 464 17.61 -5.85 -23.79
CA SER A 464 16.31 -5.24 -23.53
C SER A 464 16.38 -3.76 -23.17
N GLU A 465 15.24 -3.10 -23.09
CA GLU A 465 15.14 -1.73 -22.56
C GLU A 465 15.53 -1.65 -21.07
N PRO A 466 16.16 -0.55 -20.62
CA PRO A 466 16.29 0.77 -21.28
C PRO A 466 17.60 0.96 -22.07
N PHE A 467 18.37 -0.10 -22.33
CA PHE A 467 19.74 0.04 -22.84
C PHE A 467 19.79 0.50 -24.30
N ALA A 468 18.81 0.09 -25.12
CA ALA A 468 18.69 0.59 -26.49
C ALA A 468 18.38 2.09 -26.51
N SER A 469 17.36 2.54 -25.76
CA SER A 469 17.04 3.96 -25.62
C SER A 469 18.22 4.78 -25.08
N LYS A 470 18.98 4.24 -24.10
CA LYS A 470 20.18 4.92 -23.57
C LYS A 470 21.22 5.18 -24.64
N VAL A 471 21.51 4.19 -25.49
CA VAL A 471 22.53 4.30 -26.54
C VAL A 471 22.11 5.24 -27.66
N GLU A 472 20.86 5.15 -28.11
CA GLU A 472 20.31 6.07 -29.12
C GLU A 472 20.35 7.53 -28.62
N ARG A 473 19.95 7.74 -27.35
CA ARG A 473 19.98 9.07 -26.71
C ARG A 473 21.38 9.64 -26.58
N ALA A 474 22.37 8.79 -26.29
CA ALA A 474 23.77 9.18 -26.18
C ALA A 474 24.44 9.42 -27.54
N GLY A 475 23.81 9.02 -28.66
CA GLY A 475 24.40 9.09 -30.00
C GLY A 475 25.54 8.10 -30.23
N VAL A 476 25.68 7.12 -29.34
CA VAL A 476 26.76 6.13 -29.29
C VAL A 476 26.51 4.95 -30.21
N GLY A 477 25.26 4.72 -30.58
CA GLY A 477 24.85 3.61 -31.42
C GLY A 477 23.43 3.80 -31.93
N ARG A 478 23.00 2.87 -32.77
CA ARG A 478 21.66 2.84 -33.34
C ARG A 478 21.07 1.44 -33.25
N VAL A 479 19.75 1.35 -33.16
CA VAL A 479 19.04 0.08 -33.31
C VAL A 479 19.18 -0.40 -34.76
N LEU A 480 19.70 -1.63 -34.93
CA LEU A 480 19.80 -2.31 -36.21
C LEU A 480 18.52 -3.09 -36.54
N VAL A 481 18.00 -3.81 -35.54
CA VAL A 481 16.75 -4.57 -35.66
C VAL A 481 16.08 -4.70 -34.30
N SER A 482 14.76 -4.54 -34.26
CA SER A 482 13.96 -4.82 -33.07
C SER A 482 13.64 -6.31 -32.95
N SER A 483 13.61 -6.81 -31.71
CA SER A 483 13.22 -8.19 -31.40
C SER A 483 11.85 -8.60 -31.98
N ARG A 484 10.90 -7.67 -32.06
CA ARG A 484 9.57 -7.92 -32.66
C ARG A 484 9.64 -8.21 -34.16
N GLU A 485 10.64 -7.67 -34.86
CA GLU A 485 10.84 -7.92 -36.30
C GLU A 485 11.42 -9.31 -36.53
N ILE A 486 12.16 -9.84 -35.55
CA ILE A 486 12.72 -11.19 -35.57
C ILE A 486 11.64 -12.22 -35.23
N TRP A 487 10.91 -11.98 -34.13
CA TRP A 487 9.82 -12.82 -33.65
C TRP A 487 8.72 -11.93 -33.03
N PRO A 488 7.64 -11.65 -33.77
CA PRO A 488 6.54 -10.83 -33.27
C PRO A 488 5.88 -11.44 -32.03
N GLU A 489 5.57 -10.60 -31.04
CA GLU A 489 4.88 -10.99 -29.80
C GLU A 489 5.55 -12.13 -29.02
N HIS A 490 6.88 -12.27 -29.16
CA HIS A 490 7.62 -13.31 -28.46
C HIS A 490 7.63 -13.08 -26.95
N LEU A 491 7.71 -14.20 -26.23
CA LEU A 491 7.85 -14.20 -24.79
C LEU A 491 9.30 -13.93 -24.40
N CYS A 492 9.53 -13.00 -23.47
CA CYS A 492 10.88 -12.71 -22.97
C CYS A 492 11.18 -13.40 -21.63
N CYS A 493 10.73 -12.80 -20.53
CA CYS A 493 10.91 -13.32 -19.17
C CYS A 493 9.57 -13.78 -18.57
N ALA A 494 9.65 -14.54 -17.48
CA ALA A 494 8.51 -15.00 -16.73
C ALA A 494 8.78 -14.88 -15.22
N MET A 495 7.75 -14.50 -14.47
CA MET A 495 7.76 -14.63 -13.01
C MET A 495 7.70 -16.11 -12.68
N VAL A 496 8.66 -16.59 -11.91
CA VAL A 496 8.67 -17.96 -11.40
C VAL A 496 8.75 -17.96 -9.88
N VAL A 497 8.26 -19.03 -9.28
CA VAL A 497 8.30 -19.26 -7.83
C VAL A 497 8.89 -20.64 -7.56
N ASN A 498 9.62 -20.77 -6.46
CA ASN A 498 10.12 -22.06 -6.01
C ASN A 498 8.93 -22.99 -5.68
N GLN A 499 9.03 -24.27 -6.09
CA GLN A 499 8.01 -25.28 -5.83
C GLN A 499 7.64 -25.41 -4.35
N VAL A 500 8.60 -25.23 -3.44
CA VAL A 500 8.37 -25.30 -1.99
C VAL A 500 7.38 -24.22 -1.55
N PHE A 501 7.57 -22.98 -1.99
CA PHE A 501 6.66 -21.88 -1.67
C PHE A 501 5.30 -22.10 -2.32
N TYR A 502 5.26 -22.49 -3.59
CA TYR A 502 4.00 -22.79 -4.29
C TYR A 502 3.18 -23.89 -3.61
N ASN A 503 3.83 -24.96 -3.13
CA ASN A 503 3.14 -26.05 -2.44
C ASN A 503 2.50 -25.61 -1.12
N ARG A 504 3.11 -24.63 -0.43
CA ARG A 504 2.60 -24.09 0.83
C ARG A 504 1.50 -23.05 0.63
N HIS A 505 1.65 -22.21 -0.40
CA HIS A 505 0.78 -21.04 -0.64
C HIS A 505 0.31 -20.94 -2.10
N PRO A 506 -0.38 -21.96 -2.65
CA PRO A 506 -0.78 -21.97 -4.06
C PRO A 506 -1.85 -20.93 -4.40
N ASP A 507 -2.62 -20.49 -3.41
CA ASP A 507 -3.57 -19.38 -3.48
C ASP A 507 -2.88 -18.02 -3.58
N ILE A 508 -1.91 -17.76 -2.71
CA ILE A 508 -1.10 -16.53 -2.76
C ILE A 508 -0.37 -16.39 -4.10
N VAL A 509 0.16 -17.48 -4.65
CA VAL A 509 0.81 -17.45 -5.97
C VAL A 509 -0.18 -17.12 -7.10
N ARG A 510 -1.44 -17.57 -7.00
CA ARG A 510 -2.49 -17.18 -7.96
C ARG A 510 -2.85 -15.70 -7.84
N GLU A 511 -2.90 -15.16 -6.63
CA GLU A 511 -3.13 -13.73 -6.40
C GLU A 511 -2.00 -12.88 -6.97
N LEU A 512 -0.75 -13.24 -6.68
CA LEU A 512 0.43 -12.61 -7.27
C LEU A 512 0.35 -12.61 -8.81
N SER A 513 -0.05 -13.73 -9.41
CA SER A 513 -0.25 -13.80 -10.87
C SER A 513 -1.30 -12.79 -11.35
N ASN A 514 -2.45 -12.70 -10.66
CA ASN A 514 -3.52 -11.81 -11.06
C ASN A 514 -3.11 -10.34 -10.94
N GLU A 515 -2.36 -9.99 -9.89
CA GLU A 515 -1.87 -8.64 -9.66
C GLU A 515 -0.84 -8.23 -10.71
N LEU A 516 0.13 -9.09 -11.04
CA LEU A 516 1.11 -8.80 -12.08
C LEU A 516 0.47 -8.66 -13.46
N ILE A 517 -0.53 -9.49 -13.78
CA ILE A 517 -1.32 -9.35 -15.02
C ILE A 517 -2.11 -8.03 -15.02
N THR A 518 -2.70 -7.67 -13.87
CA THR A 518 -3.44 -6.41 -13.71
C THR A 518 -2.52 -5.20 -13.85
N ALA A 519 -1.31 -5.25 -13.26
CA ALA A 519 -0.28 -4.24 -13.42
C ALA A 519 0.12 -4.06 -14.88
N GLY A 520 0.23 -5.16 -15.66
CA GLY A 520 0.43 -5.11 -17.10
C GLY A 520 -0.64 -4.29 -17.82
N ASN A 521 -1.91 -4.52 -17.51
CA ASN A 521 -3.01 -3.73 -18.09
C ASN A 521 -2.98 -2.26 -17.66
N ILE A 522 -2.59 -1.96 -16.42
CA ILE A 522 -2.42 -0.58 -15.93
C ILE A 522 -1.33 0.14 -16.72
N ILE A 523 -0.17 -0.50 -16.92
CA ILE A 523 0.93 0.05 -17.72
C ILE A 523 0.45 0.40 -19.13
N GLU A 524 -0.34 -0.48 -19.73
CA GLU A 524 -0.83 -0.31 -21.09
C GLU A 524 -1.82 0.85 -21.23
N ASN A 525 -2.68 1.03 -20.22
CA ASN A 525 -3.68 2.10 -20.16
C ASN A 525 -3.07 3.47 -19.80
N ASP A 526 -2.03 3.51 -18.97
CA ASP A 526 -1.33 4.74 -18.59
C ASP A 526 0.20 4.57 -18.63
N ARG A 527 0.73 4.51 -19.85
CA ARG A 527 2.17 4.40 -20.10
C ARG A 527 2.97 5.60 -19.61
N LEU A 528 2.35 6.78 -19.51
CA LEU A 528 3.03 7.98 -19.05
C LEU A 528 3.28 7.91 -17.55
N TRP A 529 2.25 7.53 -16.77
CA TRP A 529 2.41 7.25 -15.36
C TRP A 529 3.35 6.06 -15.13
N ALA A 530 3.23 4.98 -15.89
CA ALA A 530 4.14 3.84 -15.77
C ALA A 530 5.62 4.23 -16.01
N ALA A 531 5.89 5.20 -16.89
CA ALA A 531 7.23 5.73 -17.10
C ALA A 531 7.80 6.44 -15.85
N SER A 532 6.97 7.13 -15.06
CA SER A 532 7.45 7.76 -13.81
C SER A 532 7.79 6.72 -12.75
N ILE A 533 7.01 5.63 -12.67
CA ILE A 533 7.31 4.49 -11.81
C ILE A 533 8.62 3.82 -12.25
N ALA A 534 8.79 3.58 -13.56
CA ALA A 534 10.02 3.00 -14.10
C ALA A 534 11.26 3.86 -13.77
N ALA A 535 11.15 5.19 -13.92
CA ALA A 535 12.22 6.13 -13.59
C ALA A 535 12.65 6.01 -12.12
N LYS A 536 11.68 5.98 -11.19
CA LYS A 536 11.90 5.81 -9.74
C LYS A 536 12.57 4.48 -9.41
N TYR A 537 12.03 3.36 -9.88
CA TYR A 537 12.47 2.02 -9.45
C TYR A 537 13.71 1.52 -10.17
N PHE A 538 13.95 1.97 -11.41
CA PHE A 538 15.10 1.54 -12.20
C PHE A 538 16.24 2.53 -12.21
N ASN A 539 16.11 3.64 -11.48
CA ASN A 539 17.12 4.69 -11.37
C ASN A 539 17.58 5.17 -12.75
N ILE A 540 16.61 5.52 -13.61
CA ILE A 540 16.83 6.10 -14.94
C ILE A 540 16.12 7.44 -15.04
N SER A 541 16.52 8.28 -15.99
CA SER A 541 15.81 9.56 -16.21
C SER A 541 14.39 9.31 -16.69
N GLU A 542 13.46 10.18 -16.30
CA GLU A 542 12.08 10.15 -16.80
C GLU A 542 12.03 10.19 -18.32
N ASP A 543 12.93 10.93 -18.93
CA ASP A 543 13.03 11.04 -20.37
C ASP A 543 13.40 9.71 -21.06
N ILE A 544 14.36 8.95 -20.52
CA ILE A 544 14.67 7.59 -21.01
C ILE A 544 13.46 6.67 -20.79
N ALA A 545 12.83 6.72 -19.62
CA ALA A 545 11.66 5.89 -19.31
C ALA A 545 10.49 6.17 -20.27
N ARG A 546 10.27 7.45 -20.60
CA ARG A 546 9.25 7.89 -21.56
C ARG A 546 9.58 7.42 -22.97
N ASN A 547 10.84 7.52 -23.41
CA ASN A 547 11.27 6.99 -24.70
C ASN A 547 10.97 5.48 -24.81
N CYS A 548 11.34 4.70 -23.79
CA CYS A 548 11.10 3.25 -23.76
C CYS A 548 9.61 2.87 -23.92
N LEU A 549 8.69 3.63 -23.33
CA LEU A 549 7.26 3.26 -23.27
C LEU A 549 6.36 4.00 -24.27
N LEU A 550 6.74 5.20 -24.71
CA LEU A 550 5.87 6.10 -25.46
C LEU A 550 6.28 6.32 -26.91
N GLU A 551 7.57 6.28 -27.23
CA GLU A 551 8.06 6.56 -28.58
C GLU A 551 7.60 5.48 -29.57
N ASP A 552 7.75 4.22 -29.15
CA ASP A 552 7.25 3.07 -29.87
C ASP A 552 6.53 2.12 -28.91
N LYS A 553 5.20 2.28 -28.85
CA LYS A 553 4.33 1.51 -27.95
C LYS A 553 4.34 0.00 -28.21
N GLN A 554 4.81 -0.42 -29.38
CA GLN A 554 4.91 -1.83 -29.77
C GLN A 554 6.34 -2.36 -29.58
N ARG A 555 7.29 -1.55 -29.09
CA ARG A 555 8.65 -1.99 -28.80
C ARG A 555 8.66 -2.98 -27.65
N ILE A 556 7.93 -2.67 -26.57
CA ILE A 556 7.66 -3.54 -25.43
C ILE A 556 6.18 -3.45 -25.06
N THR A 557 5.56 -4.58 -24.75
CA THR A 557 4.15 -4.63 -24.32
C THR A 557 3.98 -5.49 -23.08
N TYR A 558 2.99 -5.14 -22.26
CA TYR A 558 2.69 -5.82 -20.99
C TYR A 558 1.30 -6.46 -21.01
N THR A 559 0.85 -6.88 -22.20
CA THR A 559 -0.42 -7.60 -22.39
C THR A 559 -0.19 -9.09 -22.60
N ASN A 560 -1.29 -9.87 -22.51
CA ASN A 560 -1.27 -11.31 -22.77
C ASN A 560 -0.25 -12.08 -21.90
N LEU A 561 -0.19 -11.72 -20.62
CA LEU A 561 0.81 -12.23 -19.68
C LEU A 561 0.43 -13.58 -19.04
N LYS A 562 -0.76 -14.11 -19.33
CA LYS A 562 -1.20 -15.40 -18.81
C LYS A 562 -0.41 -16.54 -19.48
N PRO A 563 0.12 -17.51 -18.71
CA PRO A 563 0.88 -18.62 -19.29
C PRO A 563 0.07 -19.44 -20.29
N ASN A 564 0.69 -19.77 -21.43
CA ASN A 564 0.11 -20.59 -22.48
C ASN A 564 1.09 -21.68 -22.94
N LEU A 565 0.63 -22.94 -22.94
CA LEU A 565 1.45 -24.11 -23.30
C LEU A 565 1.94 -24.07 -24.76
N SER A 566 1.11 -23.61 -25.69
CA SER A 566 1.47 -23.53 -27.11
C SER A 566 2.61 -22.54 -27.31
N GLU A 567 2.56 -21.39 -26.64
CA GLU A 567 3.62 -20.37 -26.73
C GLU A 567 4.91 -20.86 -26.05
N LEU A 568 4.82 -21.48 -24.88
CA LEU A 568 5.96 -22.11 -24.22
C LEU A 568 6.60 -23.21 -25.07
N ASN A 569 5.80 -24.02 -25.77
CA ASN A 569 6.32 -25.06 -26.63
C ASN A 569 7.10 -24.49 -27.84
N LYS A 570 6.69 -23.34 -28.38
CA LYS A 570 7.47 -22.66 -29.44
C LYS A 570 8.85 -22.24 -28.95
N VAL A 571 8.96 -21.74 -27.72
CA VAL A 571 10.25 -21.39 -27.10
C VAL A 571 11.09 -22.66 -26.92
N GLN A 572 10.50 -23.73 -26.36
CA GLN A 572 11.17 -25.02 -26.19
C GLN A 572 11.71 -25.58 -27.51
N GLU A 573 10.92 -25.54 -28.60
CA GLU A 573 11.34 -26.02 -29.91
C GLU A 573 12.51 -25.22 -30.48
N ALA A 574 12.50 -23.91 -30.30
CA ALA A 574 13.60 -23.06 -30.74
C ALA A 574 14.90 -23.34 -29.95
N LEU A 575 14.80 -23.67 -28.65
CA LEU A 575 15.97 -24.04 -27.84
C LEU A 575 16.50 -25.43 -28.17
N LEU A 576 15.64 -26.37 -28.57
CA LEU A 576 16.05 -27.67 -29.09
C LEU A 576 16.79 -27.52 -30.42
N GLU A 577 16.27 -26.69 -31.33
CA GLU A 577 16.93 -26.36 -32.60
C GLU A 577 18.33 -25.76 -32.38
N MET A 578 18.50 -24.95 -31.34
CA MET A 578 19.79 -24.37 -30.96
C MET A 578 20.73 -25.32 -30.20
N GLY A 579 20.26 -26.51 -29.83
CA GLY A 579 21.00 -27.43 -28.95
C GLY A 579 21.17 -26.91 -27.50
N GLN A 580 20.40 -25.90 -27.09
CA GLN A 580 20.42 -25.40 -25.72
C GLN A 580 19.59 -26.27 -24.78
N LEU A 581 18.53 -26.89 -25.29
CA LEU A 581 17.83 -28.00 -24.64
C LEU A 581 18.27 -29.33 -25.28
N GLY A 582 18.43 -30.36 -24.46
CA GLY A 582 18.77 -31.71 -24.94
C GLY A 582 17.54 -32.54 -25.32
N GLU A 583 16.39 -32.27 -24.70
CA GLU A 583 15.13 -32.96 -24.93
C GLU A 583 13.93 -32.10 -24.53
N LYS A 584 12.72 -32.51 -24.92
CA LYS A 584 11.47 -31.83 -24.51
C LYS A 584 11.20 -32.10 -23.02
N ILE A 585 10.75 -31.07 -22.32
CA ILE A 585 10.30 -31.17 -20.92
C ILE A 585 8.76 -31.19 -20.84
N ALA A 586 8.23 -31.73 -19.75
CA ALA A 586 6.79 -31.73 -19.46
C ALA A 586 6.33 -30.33 -19.01
N LEU A 587 5.90 -29.49 -19.96
CA LEU A 587 5.50 -28.11 -19.69
C LEU A 587 4.30 -27.98 -18.74
N ASN A 588 3.41 -28.97 -18.66
CA ASN A 588 2.29 -28.97 -17.72
C ASN A 588 2.76 -28.90 -16.27
N ASP A 589 3.88 -29.54 -15.95
CA ASP A 589 4.43 -29.55 -14.59
C ASP A 589 5.09 -28.22 -14.23
N LEU A 590 5.35 -27.34 -15.19
CA LEU A 590 5.87 -26.00 -14.95
C LEU A 590 4.76 -25.02 -14.57
N LEU A 591 3.53 -25.23 -15.02
CA LEU A 591 2.44 -24.29 -14.77
C LEU A 591 1.87 -24.41 -13.34
N ILE A 592 1.41 -23.28 -12.81
CA ILE A 592 0.53 -23.24 -11.63
C ILE A 592 -0.86 -23.76 -12.02
N LYS A 593 -1.50 -24.47 -11.09
CA LYS A 593 -2.87 -25.00 -11.25
C LYS A 593 -3.94 -23.95 -11.03
#